data_AF-A0A5S9R5W9-F1
#
_entry.id   AF-A0A5S9R5W9-F1
#
_cell.length_a   1.000
_cell.length_b   1.000
_cell.length_c   1.000
_cell.angle_alpha   90.00
_cell.angle_beta   90.00
_cell.angle_gamma   90.00
#
_symmetry.space_group_name_H-M   'P 1'
#
loop_
_entity.id
_entity.type
_entity.pdbx_description
1 polymer ?
#
loop_
_entity_poly.entity_id
_entity_poly.type
_entity_poly.pdbx_seq_one_letter_code
_entity_poly.pdbx_strand_id
1 'polypeptide(L)'
;MTPAPIHVHGRMPFADGICYDDRHGMEVHTLRLLRARGLVWLTQLRIDNEGEEYRYLAGAVIAGDLARAEEIASLRGLGEVVIGRWEADL
;
A
#
# COMPACT_ATOMS: atom_id res chain seq x y z
N MET A 1 17.26 18.90 8.74
CA MET A 1 15.98 19.29 8.12
C MET A 1 14.96 18.27 8.54
N THR A 2 13.88 18.69 9.18
CA THR A 2 12.73 17.83 9.44
C THR A 2 12.06 17.53 8.10
N PRO A 3 11.72 16.27 7.77
CA PRO A 3 10.95 15.98 6.56
C PRO A 3 9.62 16.74 6.60
N ALA A 4 9.15 17.16 5.42
CA ALA A 4 7.85 17.81 5.32
C ALA A 4 6.74 16.85 5.78
N PRO A 5 5.66 17.35 6.42
CA PRO A 5 4.58 16.50 6.85
C PRO A 5 3.88 15.85 5.66
N ILE A 6 3.60 14.54 5.78
CA ILE A 6 2.86 13.78 4.77
C ILE A 6 1.37 13.96 5.01
N HIS A 7 0.63 14.32 3.96
CA HIS A 7 -0.83 14.53 4.02
C HIS A 7 -1.57 13.36 3.39
N VAL A 8 -2.34 12.63 4.20
CA VAL A 8 -3.22 11.56 3.72
C VAL A 8 -4.57 12.12 3.34
N HIS A 9 -5.07 11.72 2.17
CA HIS A 9 -6.43 12.03 1.78
C HIS A 9 -7.42 11.24 2.64
N GLY A 10 -8.31 11.91 3.38
CA GLY A 10 -9.18 11.27 4.38
C GLY A 10 -10.24 10.29 3.85
N ARG A 11 -10.34 10.08 2.53
CA ARG A 11 -11.33 9.17 1.90
C ARG A 11 -10.81 8.33 0.73
N MET A 12 -9.59 8.59 0.28
CA MET A 12 -9.04 8.00 -0.94
C MET A 12 -7.65 7.50 -0.60
N PRO A 13 -7.14 6.46 -1.27
CA PRO A 13 -5.87 5.86 -0.92
C PRO A 13 -4.68 6.67 -1.47
N PHE A 14 -4.64 7.97 -1.17
CA PHE A 14 -3.61 8.90 -1.63
C PHE A 14 -2.92 9.57 -0.45
N ALA A 15 -1.59 9.66 -0.52
CA ALA A 15 -0.77 10.47 0.37
C ALA A 15 0.16 11.35 -0.48
N ASP A 16 0.12 12.67 -0.29
CA ASP A 16 0.85 13.65 -1.11
C ASP A 16 0.72 13.44 -2.64
N GLY A 17 -0.47 13.03 -3.08
CA GLY A 17 -0.78 12.76 -4.49
C GLY A 17 -0.33 11.38 -5.00
N ILE A 18 0.31 10.57 -4.17
CA ILE A 18 0.73 9.20 -4.49
C ILE A 18 -0.36 8.22 -4.08
N CYS A 19 -0.87 7.43 -5.03
CA CYS A 19 -1.81 6.34 -4.75
C CYS A 19 -1.05 5.15 -4.14
N TYR A 20 -1.33 4.84 -2.88
CA TYR A 20 -0.68 3.73 -2.15
C TYR A 20 -1.47 2.40 -2.23
N ASP A 21 -2.60 2.39 -2.96
CA ASP A 21 -3.39 1.18 -3.18
C ASP A 21 -3.53 0.90 -4.68
N ASP A 22 -2.77 -0.08 -5.18
CA ASP A 22 -2.84 -0.50 -6.59
C ASP A 22 -4.22 -1.04 -6.96
N ARG A 23 -5.04 -1.44 -5.99
CA ARG A 23 -6.42 -1.92 -6.22
C ARG A 23 -7.37 -0.78 -6.58
N HIS A 24 -6.97 0.47 -6.32
CA HIS A 24 -7.83 1.63 -6.52
C HIS A 24 -8.27 1.75 -7.98
N GLY A 25 -9.58 1.76 -8.21
CA GLY A 25 -10.17 1.84 -9.55
C GLY A 25 -10.22 0.50 -10.31
N MET A 26 -9.73 -0.61 -9.74
CA MET A 26 -9.86 -1.92 -10.37
C MET A 26 -11.26 -2.50 -10.19
N GLU A 27 -11.75 -3.19 -11.23
CA GLU A 27 -12.98 -3.97 -11.12
C GLU A 27 -12.84 -5.15 -10.15
N VAL A 28 -13.93 -5.49 -9.48
CA VAL A 28 -13.98 -6.59 -8.49
C VAL A 28 -13.54 -7.92 -9.10
N HIS A 29 -13.86 -8.19 -10.36
CA HIS A 29 -13.47 -9.43 -11.03
C HIS A 29 -11.94 -9.53 -11.18
N THR A 30 -11.29 -8.44 -11.61
CA THR A 30 -9.83 -8.35 -11.71
C THR A 30 -9.17 -8.58 -10.36
N LEU A 31 -9.67 -7.96 -9.29
CA LEU A 31 -9.14 -8.14 -7.94
C LEU A 31 -9.24 -9.58 -7.45
N ARG A 32 -10.36 -10.25 -7.73
CA ARG A 32 -10.53 -11.67 -7.40
C ARG A 32 -9.53 -12.55 -8.14
N LEU A 33 -9.29 -12.28 -9.42
CA LEU A 33 -8.30 -13.01 -10.21
C LEU A 33 -6.88 -12.82 -9.65
N LEU A 34 -6.49 -11.57 -9.37
CA LEU A 34 -5.16 -11.26 -8.81
C LEU A 34 -4.98 -11.91 -7.43
N ARG A 35 -6.00 -11.87 -6.57
CA ARG A 35 -6.00 -12.56 -5.27
C ARG A 35 -5.84 -14.06 -5.44
N ALA A 36 -6.63 -14.69 -6.31
CA ALA A 36 -6.55 -16.13 -6.56
C ALA A 36 -5.18 -16.55 -7.13
N ARG A 37 -4.48 -15.65 -7.81
CA ARG A 37 -3.10 -15.85 -8.31
C ARG A 37 -2.03 -15.54 -7.26
N GLY A 38 -2.41 -15.09 -6.05
CA GLY A 38 -1.47 -14.73 -5.00
C GLY A 38 -0.63 -13.47 -5.31
N LEU A 39 -1.16 -12.56 -6.13
CA LEU A 39 -0.42 -11.38 -6.60
C LEU A 39 -0.67 -10.12 -5.78
N VAL A 40 -1.52 -10.19 -4.76
CA VAL A 40 -1.93 -9.03 -3.96
C VAL A 40 -1.21 -9.05 -2.62
N TRP A 41 -0.33 -8.09 -2.40
CA TRP A 41 0.47 -7.93 -1.19
C TRP A 41 -0.09 -6.77 -0.37
N LEU A 42 -0.44 -7.02 0.89
CA LEU A 42 -0.98 -6.01 1.79
C LEU A 42 0.15 -5.13 2.31
N THR A 43 -0.06 -3.82 2.32
CA THR A 43 0.91 -2.85 2.84
C THR A 43 0.41 -2.15 4.09
N GLN A 44 1.34 -1.78 4.95
CA GLN A 44 1.14 -0.85 6.05
C GLN A 44 1.94 0.41 5.77
N LEU A 45 1.27 1.55 5.83
CA LEU A 45 1.86 2.86 5.72
C LEU A 45 2.21 3.39 7.11
N ARG A 46 3.43 3.88 7.29
CA ARG A 46 3.86 4.59 8.51
C ARG A 46 4.12 6.05 8.19
N ILE A 47 3.45 6.95 8.89
CA ILE A 47 3.60 8.39 8.75
C ILE A 47 4.10 8.96 10.06
N ASP A 48 5.31 9.51 10.02
CA ASP A 48 5.95 10.17 11.14
C ASP A 48 5.95 11.69 10.85
N ASN A 49 4.86 12.36 11.24
CA ASN A 49 4.78 13.82 11.24
C ASN A 49 5.36 14.38 12.57
N GLU A 50 5.76 15.64 12.60
CA GLU A 50 6.30 16.25 13.82
C GLU A 50 5.24 16.21 14.95
N GLY A 51 5.52 15.45 16.01
CA GLY A 51 4.61 15.27 17.15
C GLY A 51 3.54 14.19 16.97
N GLU A 52 3.47 13.52 15.81
CA GLU A 52 2.42 12.53 15.51
C GLU A 52 2.99 11.32 14.74
N GLU A 53 2.93 10.12 15.32
CA GLU A 53 3.17 8.85 14.60
C GLU A 53 1.82 8.17 14.32
N TYR A 54 1.56 7.90 13.04
CA TYR A 54 0.41 7.14 12.60
C TYR A 54 0.81 5.89 11.83
N ARG A 55 0.12 4.79 12.11
CA ARG A 55 0.24 3.53 11.34
C ARG A 55 -1.09 3.22 10.69
N TYR A 56 -1.11 3.21 9.38
CA TYR A 56 -2.29 2.95 8.57
C TYR A 56 -2.15 1.60 7.88
N LEU A 57 -3.04 0.67 8.24
CA LEU A 57 -3.29 -0.51 7.40
C LEU A 57 -4.09 -0.04 6.19
N ALA A 58 -3.40 0.35 5.13
CA ALA A 58 -4.05 1.01 4.02
C ALA A 58 -3.23 0.79 2.75
N GLY A 59 -3.68 -0.15 1.92
CA GLY A 59 -3.13 -0.34 0.58
C GLY A 59 -2.88 -1.78 0.22
N ALA A 60 -2.49 -1.94 -1.03
CA ALA A 60 -1.90 -3.15 -1.54
C ALA A 60 -0.99 -2.82 -2.71
N VAL A 61 -0.04 -3.72 -2.93
CA VAL A 61 0.82 -3.76 -4.11
C VAL A 61 0.46 -4.99 -4.93
N ILE A 62 0.38 -4.84 -6.25
CA ILE A 62 0.26 -5.96 -7.19
C ILE A 62 1.65 -6.34 -7.70
N ALA A 63 2.14 -7.53 -7.30
CA ALA A 63 3.46 -8.00 -7.67
C ALA A 63 3.54 -9.52 -7.77
N GLY A 64 4.46 -10.01 -8.61
CA GLY A 64 4.70 -11.43 -8.83
C GLY A 64 5.28 -12.17 -7.62
N ASP A 65 6.00 -11.46 -6.75
CA ASP A 65 6.66 -11.99 -5.57
C ASP A 65 6.85 -10.90 -4.50
N LEU A 66 7.32 -11.32 -3.31
CA LEU A 66 7.53 -10.44 -2.16
C LEU A 66 8.60 -9.38 -2.43
N ALA A 67 9.73 -9.76 -3.05
CA ALA A 67 10.85 -8.84 -3.28
C ALA A 67 10.42 -7.66 -4.16
N ARG A 68 9.65 -7.95 -5.21
CA ARG A 68 9.10 -6.92 -6.07
C ARG A 68 8.03 -6.08 -5.37
N ALA A 69 7.23 -6.69 -4.49
CA ALA A 69 6.24 -5.95 -3.69
C ALA A 69 6.91 -4.93 -2.76
N GLU A 70 7.97 -5.35 -2.07
CA GLU A 70 8.77 -4.51 -1.17
C GLU A 70 9.47 -3.38 -1.93
N GLU A 71 10.01 -3.67 -3.12
CA GLU A 71 10.62 -2.67 -3.99
C GLU A 71 9.61 -1.59 -4.39
N ILE A 72 8.41 -1.97 -4.86
CA ILE A 72 7.36 -1.02 -5.23
C ILE A 72 6.92 -0.17 -4.03
N ALA A 73 6.67 -0.79 -2.88
CA ALA A 73 6.28 -0.09 -1.66
C ALA A 73 7.34 0.94 -1.22
N SER A 74 8.62 0.56 -1.29
CA SER A 74 9.75 1.44 -0.99
C SER A 74 9.84 2.62 -1.98
N LEU A 75 9.71 2.35 -3.29
CA LEU A 75 9.83 3.37 -4.34
C LEU A 75 8.74 4.46 -4.28
N ARG A 76 7.60 4.20 -3.65
CA ARG A 76 6.57 5.22 -3.40
C ARG A 76 7.04 6.29 -2.39
N GLY A 77 8.07 6.00 -1.59
CA GLY A 77 8.68 6.98 -0.68
C GLY A 77 7.81 7.36 0.52
N LEU A 78 6.73 6.61 0.79
CA LEU A 78 5.77 6.90 1.86
C LEU A 78 6.08 6.16 3.18
N GLY A 79 7.15 5.37 3.24
CA GLY A 79 7.43 4.51 4.41
C GLY A 79 6.49 3.29 4.49
N GLU A 80 5.97 2.84 3.34
CA GLU A 80 5.17 1.61 3.25
C GLU A 80 6.05 0.36 3.46
N VAL A 81 5.49 -0.60 4.18
CA VAL A 81 6.06 -1.95 4.35
C VAL A 81 5.05 -3.01 3.96
N VAL A 82 5.52 -4.10 3.36
CA VAL A 82 4.67 -5.27 3.09
C VAL A 82 4.49 -6.07 4.38
N ILE A 83 3.24 -6.35 4.73
CA ILE A 83 2.88 -7.05 5.99
C ILE A 83 2.34 -8.46 5.79
N GLY A 84 2.06 -8.82 4.53
CA GLY A 84 1.53 -10.12 4.20
C GLY A 84 0.96 -10.17 2.79
N ARG A 85 0.47 -11.34 2.43
CA ARG A 85 -0.21 -11.57 1.15
C ARG A 85 -1.70 -11.72 1.41
N TRP A 86 -2.53 -11.18 0.52
CA TRP A 86 -3.96 -11.42 0.58
C TRP A 86 -4.26 -12.81 0.00
N GLU A 87 -4.33 -13.80 0.87
CA GLU A 87 -4.60 -15.18 0.47
C GLU A 87 -6.09 -15.38 0.17
N ALA A 88 -6.39 -16.24 -0.79
CA ALA A 88 -7.72 -16.82 -0.94
C ALA A 88 -7.84 -17.99 0.03
N ASP A 89 -8.89 -18.02 0.85
CA ASP A 89 -9.27 -19.28 1.51
C ASP A 89 -9.58 -20.27 0.39
N LEU A 90 -8.75 -21.31 0.28
CA LEU A 90 -8.93 -22.41 -0.69
C LEU A 90 -10.06 -23.33 -0.23
#